data_AF-A0A2S5BIF5-F1
#
_entry.id   AF-A0A2S5BIF5-F1
#
_cell.length_a   1.000
_cell.length_b   1.000
_cell.length_c   1.000
_cell.angle_alpha   90.00
_cell.angle_beta   90.00
_cell.angle_gamma   90.00
#
_symmetry.space_group_name_H-M   'P 1'
#
loop_
_entity.id
_entity.type
_entity.pdbx_description
1 polymer ?
#
loop_
_entity_poly.entity_id
_entity_poly.type
_entity_poly.pdbx_seq_one_letter_code
_entity_poly.pdbx_strand_id
1 'polypeptide(L)'
;MAALQKDMETAHEVGVLCVAIKEHGAKNEQSGRYEAPYGVIFEKTADILEALNGTLRAAKRQKKITFDGELLMMPKDKDVTLVLLEEPADAKDRKADETLP
;
A
#
# COMPACT_ATOMS: atom_id res chain seq x y z
N MET A 1 12.10 23.87 -10.87
CA MET A 1 10.82 23.21 -11.22
C MET A 1 10.91 21.68 -11.22
N ALA A 2 11.91 21.04 -10.59
CA ALA A 2 12.07 19.58 -10.60
C ALA A 2 11.27 18.83 -9.51
N ALA A 3 10.79 19.52 -8.46
CA ALA A 3 10.11 18.87 -7.34
C ALA A 3 8.72 18.33 -7.72
N LEU A 4 7.94 19.07 -8.53
CA LEU A 4 6.57 18.66 -8.89
C LEU A 4 6.50 17.37 -9.72
N GLN A 5 7.51 17.09 -10.54
CA GLN A 5 7.49 15.93 -11.42
C GLN A 5 7.61 14.63 -10.64
N LYS A 6 8.46 14.63 -9.60
CA LYS A 6 8.70 13.48 -8.73
C LYS A 6 7.49 13.10 -7.88
N ASP A 7 6.68 14.09 -7.46
CA ASP A 7 5.45 13.83 -6.72
C ASP A 7 4.38 13.13 -7.58
N MET A 8 4.27 13.49 -8.87
CA MET A 8 3.33 12.84 -9.80
C MET A 8 3.72 11.40 -10.12
N GLU A 9 5.01 11.12 -10.33
CA GLU A 9 5.52 9.75 -10.53
C GLU A 9 5.25 8.90 -9.29
N THR A 10 5.59 9.40 -8.10
CA THR A 10 5.34 8.69 -6.83
C THR A 10 3.85 8.39 -6.65
N ALA A 11 2.96 9.32 -6.97
CA ALA A 11 1.51 9.10 -6.87
C ALA A 11 1.02 8.01 -7.84
N HIS A 12 1.57 7.97 -9.06
CA HIS A 12 1.26 6.94 -10.05
C HIS A 12 1.75 5.56 -9.57
N GLU A 13 3.00 5.47 -9.11
CA GLU A 13 3.58 4.27 -8.52
C GLU A 13 2.76 3.73 -7.35
N VAL A 14 2.28 4.61 -6.47
CA VAL A 14 1.39 4.23 -5.35
C VAL A 14 0.09 3.61 -5.87
N GLY A 15 -0.46 4.14 -6.97
CA GLY A 15 -1.63 3.55 -7.63
C GLY A 15 -1.36 2.15 -8.15
N VAL A 16 -0.23 1.96 -8.85
CA VAL A 16 0.21 0.65 -9.36
C VAL A 16 0.38 -0.35 -8.21
N LEU A 17 0.99 0.07 -7.11
CA LEU A 17 1.16 -0.75 -5.91
C LEU A 17 -0.19 -1.21 -5.33
N CYS A 18 -1.16 -0.30 -5.20
CA CYS A 18 -2.50 -0.65 -4.72
C CYS A 18 -3.20 -1.66 -5.64
N VAL A 19 -3.08 -1.50 -6.96
CA VAL A 19 -3.63 -2.45 -7.94
C VAL A 19 -2.95 -3.81 -7.81
N ALA A 20 -1.62 -3.84 -7.72
CA ALA A 20 -0.86 -5.08 -7.54
C ALA A 20 -1.27 -5.83 -6.26
N ILE A 21 -1.50 -5.11 -5.15
CA ILE A 21 -2.00 -5.73 -3.90
C ILE A 21 -3.41 -6.31 -4.09
N LYS A 22 -4.28 -5.68 -4.88
CA LYS A 22 -5.61 -6.25 -5.19
C LYS A 22 -5.55 -7.45 -6.12
N GLU A 23 -4.69 -7.41 -7.14
CA GLU A 23 -4.60 -8.48 -8.16
C GLU A 23 -3.84 -9.70 -7.65
N HIS A 24 -2.81 -9.50 -6.83
CA HIS A 24 -1.97 -10.58 -6.32
C HIS A 24 -2.21 -10.91 -4.84
N GLY A 25 -2.95 -10.07 -4.13
CA GLY A 25 -3.39 -10.34 -2.77
C GLY A 25 -4.69 -11.12 -2.70
N ALA A 26 -5.05 -11.49 -1.47
CA ALA A 26 -6.32 -12.10 -1.15
C ALA A 26 -7.18 -11.12 -0.35
N LYS A 27 -8.49 -11.13 -0.58
CA LYS A 27 -9.41 -10.40 0.29
C LYS A 27 -9.56 -11.18 1.60
N ASN A 28 -9.14 -10.59 2.71
CA ASN A 28 -9.33 -11.15 4.03
C ASN A 28 -10.82 -11.04 4.41
N GLU A 29 -11.47 -12.18 4.64
CA GLU A 29 -12.90 -12.23 5.01
C GLU A 29 -13.21 -11.60 6.37
N GLN A 30 -12.23 -11.58 7.28
CA GLN A 30 -12.40 -11.03 8.63
C GLN A 30 -12.32 -9.50 8.65
N SER A 31 -11.38 -8.92 7.90
CA SER A 31 -11.21 -7.47 7.81
C SER A 31 -11.96 -6.84 6.63
N GLY A 32 -12.36 -7.64 5.65
CA GLY A 32 -12.93 -7.18 4.37
C GLY A 32 -11.93 -6.46 3.45
N ARG A 33 -10.63 -6.49 3.78
CA ARG A 33 -9.54 -5.75 3.09
C ARG A 33 -8.68 -6.68 2.24
N TYR A 34 -7.97 -6.12 1.27
CA TYR A 34 -7.02 -6.88 0.46
C TYR A 34 -5.67 -6.97 1.17
N GLU A 35 -5.11 -8.16 1.23
CA GLU A 35 -3.88 -8.48 1.92
C GLU A 35 -2.96 -9.27 1.00
N ALA A 36 -1.73 -8.80 0.79
CA ALA A 36 -0.75 -9.44 -0.07
C ALA A 36 0.62 -9.53 0.62
N PRO A 37 1.33 -10.66 0.53
CA PRO A 37 2.68 -10.78 1.06
C PRO A 37 3.65 -9.88 0.29
N TYR A 38 4.52 -9.18 1.01
CA TYR A 38 5.51 -8.25 0.47
C TYR A 38 6.40 -8.91 -0.57
N GLY A 39 6.84 -10.15 -0.36
CA GLY A 39 7.69 -10.87 -1.31
C GLY A 39 7.06 -10.94 -2.70
N VAL A 40 5.78 -11.28 -2.79
CA VAL A 40 5.05 -11.37 -4.07
C VAL A 40 4.90 -10.00 -4.71
N ILE A 41 4.51 -8.98 -3.93
CA ILE A 41 4.35 -7.63 -4.45
C ILE A 41 5.68 -7.06 -4.91
N PHE A 42 6.77 -7.31 -4.17
CA PHE A 42 8.11 -6.92 -4.55
C PHE A 42 8.50 -7.53 -5.89
N GLU A 43 8.35 -8.85 -6.07
CA GLU A 43 8.70 -9.50 -7.34
C GLU A 43 7.84 -8.99 -8.50
N LYS A 44 6.56 -8.69 -8.26
CA LYS A 44 5.64 -8.20 -9.30
C LYS A 44 5.86 -6.75 -9.68
N THR A 45 6.41 -5.95 -8.77
CA THR A 45 6.61 -4.51 -8.98
C THR A 45 8.07 -4.13 -9.18
N ALA A 46 9.02 -5.07 -9.02
CA ALA A 46 10.46 -4.83 -9.18
C ALA A 46 10.86 -4.27 -10.55
N ASP A 47 10.17 -4.68 -11.62
CA ASP A 47 10.40 -4.19 -12.99
C ASP A 47 9.56 -2.93 -13.34
N ILE A 48 8.64 -2.52 -12.46
CA ILE A 48 7.66 -1.45 -12.74
C ILE A 48 7.97 -0.21 -11.90
N LEU A 49 8.32 -0.40 -10.64
CA LEU A 49 8.59 0.66 -9.68
C LEU A 49 10.10 0.89 -9.58
N GLU A 50 10.52 2.15 -9.64
CA GLU A 50 11.93 2.50 -9.49
C GLU A 50 12.40 2.22 -8.05
N ALA A 51 11.53 2.49 -7.08
CA ALA A 51 11.82 2.31 -5.67
C ALA A 51 10.60 1.89 -4.86
N LEU A 52 10.33 0.57 -4.79
CA LEU A 52 9.20 0.04 -4.03
C LEU A 52 9.14 0.55 -2.58
N ASN A 53 10.26 0.60 -1.86
CA ASN A 53 10.28 1.12 -0.49
C ASN A 53 9.91 2.62 -0.41
N GLY A 54 10.24 3.39 -1.45
CA GLY A 54 9.79 4.79 -1.58
C GLY A 54 8.28 4.87 -1.80
N THR A 55 7.76 4.06 -2.72
CA THR A 55 6.33 3.96 -3.02
C THR A 55 5.53 3.47 -1.81
N LEU A 56 5.99 2.42 -1.11
CA LEU A 56 5.38 1.89 0.13
C LEU A 56 5.30 2.97 1.20
N ARG A 57 6.38 3.74 1.40
CA ARG A 57 6.41 4.84 2.37
C ARG A 57 5.42 5.94 2.00
N ALA A 58 5.34 6.30 0.72
CA ALA A 58 4.38 7.28 0.22
C ALA A 58 2.93 6.79 0.40
N ALA A 59 2.64 5.53 0.04
CA ALA A 59 1.33 4.91 0.20
C ALA A 59 0.91 4.81 1.67
N LYS A 60 1.83 4.43 2.57
CA LYS A 60 1.62 4.38 4.03
C LYS A 60 1.37 5.77 4.61
N ARG A 61 2.12 6.78 4.16
CA ARG A 61 1.91 8.19 4.55
C ARG A 61 0.56 8.72 4.07
N GLN A 62 0.09 8.27 2.91
CA GLN A 62 -1.25 8.56 2.39
C GLN A 62 -2.36 7.69 3.02
N LYS A 63 -2.03 6.77 3.94
CA LYS A 63 -2.97 5.82 4.56
C LYS A 63 -3.71 4.92 3.57
N LYS A 64 -3.18 4.73 2.36
CA LYS A 64 -3.73 3.82 1.35
C LYS A 64 -3.44 2.37 1.66
N ILE A 65 -2.27 2.10 2.26
CA ILE A 65 -1.84 0.78 2.69
C ILE A 65 -1.32 0.85 4.13
N THR A 66 -1.27 -0.30 4.78
CA THR A 66 -0.56 -0.50 6.03
C THR A 66 0.24 -1.79 5.98
N PHE A 67 1.38 -1.80 6.66
CA PHE A 67 2.25 -2.96 6.80
C PHE A 67 3.08 -2.81 8.07
N ASP A 68 3.51 -3.95 8.60
CA ASP A 68 4.35 -4.02 9.79
C ASP A 68 5.81 -3.70 9.41
N GLY A 69 6.39 -2.70 10.06
CA GLY A 69 7.71 -2.16 9.74
C GLY A 69 7.71 -0.84 8.97
N GLU A 70 8.89 -0.21 8.88
CA GLU A 70 9.09 1.06 8.17
C GLU A 70 9.85 0.88 6.84
N LEU A 71 10.66 -0.17 6.76
CA LEU A 71 11.43 -0.57 5.59
C LEU A 71 11.37 -2.10 5.50
N LEU A 72 11.01 -2.63 4.33
CA LEU A 72 10.97 -4.06 4.08
C LEU A 72 12.15 -4.41 3.17
N MET A 73 12.83 -5.51 3.47
CA MET A 73 13.98 -5.98 2.71
C MET A 73 13.78 -7.43 2.29
N MET A 74 13.84 -7.69 0.99
CA MET A 74 13.93 -9.05 0.48
C MET A 74 15.33 -9.64 0.71
N PRO A 75 15.44 -10.91 1.12
CA PRO A 75 14.37 -11.88 1.39
C PRO A 75 13.88 -11.93 2.86
N LYS A 76 14.42 -11.09 3.76
CA LYS A 76 14.14 -11.16 5.21
C LYS A 76 12.67 -10.90 5.55
N ASP A 77 12.06 -9.91 4.91
CA ASP A 77 10.70 -9.44 5.22
C ASP A 77 9.66 -9.91 4.18
N LYS A 78 9.98 -10.96 3.41
CA LYS A 78 9.12 -11.46 2.32
C LYS A 78 7.72 -11.89 2.80
N ASP A 79 7.62 -12.36 4.05
CA ASP A 79 6.40 -12.86 4.68
C ASP A 79 5.56 -11.74 5.33
N VAL A 80 5.99 -10.47 5.25
CA VAL A 80 5.23 -9.35 5.79
C VAL A 80 3.98 -9.10 4.95
N THR A 81 2.82 -9.04 5.60
CA THR A 81 1.54 -8.78 4.94
C THR A 81 1.34 -7.28 4.71
N LEU A 82 1.17 -6.90 3.44
CA LEU A 82 0.71 -5.58 3.04
C LEU A 82 -0.81 -5.58 3.00
N VAL A 83 -1.44 -4.71 3.79
CA VAL A 83 -2.90 -4.57 3.86
C VAL A 83 -3.32 -3.28 3.16
N LEU A 84 -4.22 -3.39 2.18
CA LEU A 84 -4.83 -2.25 1.52
C LEU A 84 -5.93 -1.65 2.40
N LEU A 85 -5.76 -0.39 2.79
CA LEU A 85 -6.68 0.34 3.66
C LEU A 85 -7.76 1.10 2.88
N GLU A 86 -7.41 1.66 1.72
CA GLU A 86 -8.30 2.51 0.93
C GLU A 86 -8.50 1.92 -0.47
N GLU A 87 -9.72 1.47 -0.75
CA GLU A 87 -10.15 1.13 -2.11
C GLU A 87 -10.59 2.42 -2.81
N PRO A 88 -10.31 2.62 -4.11
CA PRO A 88 -10.73 3.82 -4.85
C PRO A 88 -12.25 3.92 -5.10
N ALA A 89 -13.08 3.24 -4.31
CA ALA A 89 -14.53 3.34 -4.35
C ALA A 89 -15.04 3.67 -2.94
N ASP A 90 -15.75 4.80 -2.86
CA ASP A 90 -16.47 5.30 -1.68
C ASP A 90 -15.64 6.03 -0.62
N ALA A 91 -15.32 7.27 -0.96
CA ALA A 91 -15.41 8.37 0.00
C ALA A 91 -16.85 8.45 0.56
N LYS A 92 -17.20 7.59 1.52
CA LYS A 92 -18.32 7.78 2.44
C LYS A 92 -17.95 7.27 3.82
N ASP A 93 -17.77 8.23 4.73
CA ASP A 93 -18.09 8.14 6.16
C ASP A 93 -17.45 6.98 6.96
N ARG A 94 -16.67 7.22 8.01
CA ARG A 94 -17.17 7.67 9.32
C ARG A 94 -16.01 8.16 10.17
N LYS A 95 -15.96 9.45 10.48
CA LYS A 95 -15.49 9.89 11.80
C LYS A 95 -16.65 9.67 12.77
N ALA A 96 -16.78 8.44 13.25
CA ALA A 96 -17.62 8.12 14.39
C ALA A 96 -16.90 6.99 15.13
N ASP A 97 -16.08 7.35 16.11
CA ASP A 97 -16.05 6.72 17.44
C ASP A 97 -14.95 7.40 18.28
N GLU A 98 -15.31 8.48 18.96
CA GLU A 98 -14.75 8.78 20.28
C GLU A 98 -15.84 9.53 21.05
N THR A 99 -16.87 8.79 21.45
CA THR A 99 -17.66 9.16 22.63
C THR A 99 -17.58 8.01 23.62
N LEU A 100 -17.16 8.36 24.83
CA LEU A 100 -17.48 7.86 26.18
C LEU A 100 -16.27 7.36 26.99
N PRO A 101 -16.27 7.57 28.32
CA PRO A 101 -17.36 8.09 29.16
C PRO A 101 -17.28 9.59 29.52
#